data_AF-A0A8M1KQ66-F1
#
_entry.id   AF-A0A8M1KQ66-F1
#
_cell.length_a   1.000
_cell.length_b   1.000
_cell.length_c   1.000
_cell.angle_alpha   90.00
_cell.angle_beta   90.00
_cell.angle_gamma   90.00
#
_symmetry.space_group_name_H-M   'P 1'
#
loop_
_entity.id
_entity.type
_entity.pdbx_description
1 polymer ?
#
loop_
_entity_poly.entity_id
_entity_poly.type
_entity_poly.pdbx_seq_one_letter_code
_entity_poly.pdbx_strand_id
1 'polypeptide(L)'
;MTTTTKSERTKYENIANTTENLKISCAQFDSLVEQLNAPENVKNSGEVMQLPREEFSKEIQGFSLLTVKKLMVLGASVCQVRHNDKPIGTGCLLFEKCILTNAHVIRDARGQLLDKLSVSFNFEDLKTGSKQFAIKKKPLAYEYRYTPQHTMDYAVLELKTSAEALPPPLLKHYSAPPVTGGVIIIGHPAEGVKKMDMSLIIERSKQLDAVNKHILGNPENPQVIENAYFENRQKLDGSQIEYHSCFFHGSSGSPVFDDSGNMIGMHTGGYGYIKGEGSFDSVIEYAQPLLPILVSILRQTKDKRRYVWESFRAEKNTKLVVKHADDMDFRPESTNSCAWEHLTSDEEDMDVDP
;
A
#
# COMPACT_ATOMS: atom_id res chain seq x y z
N MET A 1 37.04 31.76 37.04
CA MET A 1 38.05 31.01 36.27
C MET A 1 37.45 29.67 35.89
N THR A 2 37.26 29.49 34.59
CA THR A 2 36.70 28.31 33.93
C THR A 2 37.75 27.20 33.88
N THR A 3 37.40 25.99 34.31
CA THR A 3 38.17 24.78 34.00
C THR A 3 37.29 23.80 33.25
N THR A 4 37.55 23.72 31.96
CA THR A 4 36.97 22.82 30.97
C THR A 4 37.64 21.46 31.07
N THR A 5 36.88 20.37 31.17
CA THR A 5 37.37 19.01 30.91
C THR A 5 36.71 18.42 29.66
N LYS A 6 37.58 17.98 28.75
CA LYS A 6 37.32 17.44 27.41
C LYS A 6 36.42 16.20 27.45
N SER A 7 35.42 16.17 26.57
CA SER A 7 34.70 14.96 26.15
C SER A 7 35.62 14.10 25.28
N GLU A 8 35.77 12.83 25.65
CA GLU A 8 36.41 11.79 24.86
C GLU A 8 35.53 11.44 23.66
N ARG A 9 36.08 11.59 22.45
CA ARG A 9 35.50 11.09 21.19
C ARG A 9 35.72 9.58 21.11
N THR A 10 34.65 8.80 21.18
CA THR A 10 34.67 7.40 20.76
C THR A 10 34.74 7.35 19.23
N LYS A 11 35.77 6.67 18.71
CA LYS A 11 36.00 6.47 17.27
C LYS A 11 34.88 5.62 16.67
N TYR A 12 34.31 6.08 15.56
CA TYR A 12 33.40 5.32 14.72
C TYR A 12 34.17 4.21 14.00
N GLU A 13 33.71 2.97 14.13
CA GLU A 13 34.08 1.91 13.19
C GLU A 13 33.29 2.12 11.89
N ASN A 14 34.01 2.25 10.78
CA ASN A 14 33.43 2.35 9.45
C ASN A 14 32.73 1.04 9.08
N ILE A 15 31.42 1.09 8.84
CA ILE A 15 30.71 -0.01 8.17
C ILE A 15 31.19 -0.04 6.72
N ALA A 16 31.76 -1.15 6.27
CA ALA A 16 32.21 -1.31 4.90
C ALA A 16 31.05 -1.05 3.90
N ASN A 17 31.38 -0.42 2.76
CA ASN A 17 30.54 -0.14 1.59
C ASN A 17 29.55 1.05 1.66
N THR A 18 29.47 1.82 2.76
CA THR A 18 28.60 3.03 2.78
C THR A 18 29.09 4.12 1.82
N THR A 19 30.40 4.32 1.73
CA THR A 19 31.00 5.32 0.84
C THR A 19 30.87 4.92 -0.63
N GLU A 20 30.87 3.62 -0.92
CA GLU A 20 30.77 3.10 -2.27
C GLU A 20 29.31 3.16 -2.78
N ASN A 21 28.33 2.79 -1.94
CA ASN A 21 26.92 2.94 -2.27
C ASN A 21 26.47 4.41 -2.40
N LEU A 22 27.00 5.30 -1.56
CA LEU A 22 26.79 6.74 -1.72
C LEU A 22 27.43 7.26 -3.01
N LYS A 23 28.63 6.80 -3.37
CA LYS A 23 29.28 7.15 -4.65
C LYS A 23 28.50 6.64 -5.85
N ILE A 24 27.94 5.43 -5.80
CA ILE A 24 27.10 4.87 -6.87
C ILE A 24 25.81 5.68 -7.02
N SER A 25 25.14 6.01 -5.92
CA SER A 25 23.90 6.80 -5.96
C SER A 25 24.13 8.24 -6.42
N CYS A 26 25.23 8.88 -6.00
CA CYS A 26 25.62 10.19 -6.52
C CYS A 26 26.03 10.12 -8.00
N ALA A 27 26.78 9.10 -8.43
CA ALA A 27 27.15 8.94 -9.83
C ALA A 27 25.95 8.66 -10.75
N GLN A 28 24.93 7.96 -10.27
CA GLN A 28 23.67 7.76 -10.99
C GLN A 28 22.88 9.07 -11.14
N PHE A 29 22.89 9.91 -10.10
CA PHE A 29 22.27 11.24 -10.15
C PHE A 29 23.04 12.19 -11.07
N ASP A 30 24.37 12.22 -10.97
CA ASP A 30 25.23 13.08 -11.80
C ASP A 30 25.19 12.67 -13.28
N SER A 31 25.16 11.36 -13.58
CA SER A 31 24.99 10.83 -14.94
C SER A 31 23.63 11.23 -15.54
N LEU A 32 22.56 11.20 -14.74
CA LEU A 32 21.23 11.66 -15.17
C LEU A 32 21.23 13.16 -15.45
N VAL A 33 21.92 13.95 -14.62
CA VAL A 33 22.06 15.40 -14.80
C VAL A 33 22.93 15.73 -16.01
N GLU A 34 23.99 14.97 -16.29
CA GLU A 34 24.81 15.15 -17.49
C GLU A 34 24.05 14.75 -18.77
N GLN A 35 23.27 13.68 -18.75
CA GLN A 35 22.40 13.29 -19.88
C GLN A 35 21.33 14.35 -20.17
N LEU A 36 20.79 15.00 -19.14
CA LEU A 36 19.85 16.11 -19.29
C LEU A 36 20.49 17.41 -19.78
N ASN A 37 21.81 17.57 -19.61
CA ASN A 37 22.56 18.76 -19.99
C ASN A 37 23.45 18.56 -21.23
N ALA A 38 23.51 17.34 -21.79
CA ALA A 38 24.31 17.04 -22.97
C ALA A 38 23.71 17.75 -24.21
N PRO A 39 24.49 18.57 -24.94
CA PRO A 39 23.97 19.33 -26.06
C PRO A 39 23.94 18.46 -27.32
N GLU A 40 22.86 17.71 -27.52
CA GLU A 40 22.53 17.16 -28.84
C GLU A 40 21.31 17.87 -29.42
N ASN A 41 21.58 18.79 -30.36
CA ASN A 41 20.72 19.24 -31.47
C ASN A 41 19.19 19.18 -31.30
N VAL A 42 18.65 19.72 -30.21
CA VAL A 42 17.21 20.00 -30.12
C VAL A 42 16.95 21.40 -30.66
N LYS A 43 16.56 21.46 -31.94
CA LYS A 43 15.63 22.52 -32.38
C LYS A 43 14.39 22.41 -31.49
N ASN A 44 14.02 23.51 -30.84
CA ASN A 44 12.93 23.68 -29.86
C ASN A 44 13.19 23.15 -28.43
N SER A 45 14.06 23.85 -27.69
CA SER A 45 14.20 23.75 -26.23
C SER A 45 12.91 24.06 -25.44
N GLY A 46 11.89 24.64 -26.10
CA GLY A 46 10.58 24.91 -25.50
C GLY A 46 9.67 23.68 -25.37
N GLU A 47 9.79 22.69 -26.26
CA GLU A 47 8.91 21.51 -26.27
C GLU A 47 9.42 20.41 -25.32
N VAL A 48 10.74 20.21 -25.24
CA VAL A 48 11.35 19.17 -24.38
C VAL A 48 11.24 19.49 -22.88
N MET A 49 11.13 20.77 -22.51
CA MET A 49 10.90 21.17 -21.10
C MET A 49 9.40 21.27 -20.75
N GLN A 50 8.52 21.28 -21.74
CA GLN A 50 7.06 21.23 -21.55
C GLN A 50 6.55 19.80 -21.37
N LEU A 51 7.15 18.80 -22.04
CA LEU A 51 6.70 17.40 -21.94
C LEU A 51 6.75 16.81 -20.50
N PRO A 52 7.83 16.96 -19.71
CA PRO A 52 7.86 16.44 -18.34
C PRO A 52 6.90 17.21 -17.43
N ARG A 53 6.65 18.49 -17.74
CA ARG A 53 5.83 19.38 -16.91
C ARG A 53 4.35 19.19 -17.18
N GLU A 54 3.96 18.95 -18.42
CA GLU A 54 2.57 18.68 -18.80
C GLU A 54 2.12 17.28 -18.43
N GLU A 55 2.98 16.26 -18.52
CA GLU A 55 2.66 14.90 -18.03
C GLU A 55 2.58 14.87 -16.49
N PHE A 56 3.52 15.52 -15.77
CA PHE A 56 3.39 15.68 -14.31
C PHE A 56 2.20 16.56 -13.89
N SER A 57 1.79 17.54 -14.71
CA SER A 57 0.72 18.49 -14.34
C SER A 57 -0.68 18.03 -14.74
N LYS A 58 -0.83 17.10 -15.69
CA LYS A 58 -2.16 16.64 -16.14
C LYS A 58 -2.65 15.39 -15.41
N GLU A 59 -1.74 14.56 -14.90
CA GLU A 59 -2.09 13.27 -14.26
C GLU A 59 -2.12 13.32 -12.72
N ILE A 60 -1.76 14.41 -12.05
CA ILE A 60 -1.98 14.54 -10.60
C ILE A 60 -2.92 15.72 -10.37
N GLN A 61 -4.23 15.48 -10.33
CA GLN A 61 -5.13 16.39 -9.63
C GLN A 61 -4.57 16.54 -8.22
N GLY A 62 -4.00 17.70 -7.90
CA GLY A 62 -3.37 17.91 -6.61
C GLY A 62 -4.35 17.61 -5.48
N PHE A 63 -3.91 16.81 -4.50
CA PHE A 63 -4.74 16.49 -3.34
C PHE A 63 -5.01 17.75 -2.52
N SER A 64 -6.22 17.86 -1.98
CA SER A 64 -6.56 18.99 -1.13
C SER A 64 -5.67 19.03 0.12
N LEU A 65 -5.29 20.23 0.58
CA LEU A 65 -4.52 20.37 1.82
C LEU A 65 -5.26 19.75 3.02
N LEU A 66 -6.60 19.75 2.99
CA LEU A 66 -7.43 19.10 3.99
C LEU A 66 -7.22 17.58 3.99
N THR A 67 -7.20 16.96 2.81
CA THR A 67 -6.91 15.54 2.63
C THR A 67 -5.53 15.20 3.16
N VAL A 68 -4.49 15.96 2.79
CA VAL A 68 -3.12 15.74 3.26
C VAL A 68 -3.04 15.82 4.80
N LYS A 69 -3.66 16.84 5.42
CA LYS A 69 -3.71 16.96 6.88
C LYS A 69 -4.42 15.77 7.55
N LYS A 70 -5.55 15.32 6.98
CA LYS A 70 -6.27 14.13 7.46
C LYS A 70 -5.37 12.89 7.37
N LEU A 71 -4.67 12.70 6.26
CA LEU A 71 -3.76 11.59 6.04
C LEU A 71 -2.54 11.60 6.97
N MET A 72 -2.03 12.77 7.39
CA MET A 72 -0.99 12.82 8.41
C MET A 72 -1.45 12.23 9.74
N VAL A 73 -2.72 12.44 10.12
CA VAL A 73 -3.30 11.85 11.32
C VAL A 73 -3.54 10.36 11.14
N LEU A 74 -4.13 9.94 10.02
CA LEU A 74 -4.41 8.53 9.72
C LEU A 74 -3.13 7.70 9.51
N GLY A 75 -2.07 8.33 9.00
CA GLY A 75 -0.76 7.73 8.80
C GLY A 75 -0.09 7.29 10.11
N ALA A 76 -0.53 7.78 11.27
CA ALA A 76 -0.09 7.28 12.58
C ALA A 76 -0.48 5.81 12.80
N SER A 77 -1.51 5.34 12.11
CA SER A 77 -2.06 3.98 12.19
C SER A 77 -1.32 2.99 11.29
N VAL A 78 -0.48 3.49 10.39
CA VAL A 78 0.39 2.68 9.55
C VAL A 78 1.61 2.27 10.36
N CYS A 79 1.90 0.98 10.34
CA CYS A 79 3.00 0.37 11.05
C CYS A 79 3.85 -0.48 10.13
N GLN A 80 5.11 -0.63 10.52
CA GLN A 80 6.00 -1.60 9.91
C GLN A 80 5.80 -2.96 10.58
N VAL A 81 5.56 -4.00 9.80
CA VAL A 81 5.48 -5.39 10.28
C VAL A 81 6.89 -5.97 10.34
N ARG A 82 7.21 -6.66 11.43
CA ARG A 82 8.55 -7.18 11.70
C ARG A 82 8.53 -8.66 12.11
N HIS A 83 9.52 -9.41 11.64
CA HIS A 83 9.81 -10.79 12.07
C HIS A 83 11.20 -10.84 12.70
N ASN A 84 11.30 -11.30 13.96
CA ASN A 84 12.57 -11.30 14.70
C ASN A 84 13.27 -9.93 14.66
N ASP A 85 12.51 -8.86 14.92
CA ASP A 85 12.97 -7.48 14.86
C ASP A 85 13.48 -7.01 13.49
N LYS A 86 13.28 -7.77 12.40
CA LYS A 86 13.60 -7.32 11.04
C LYS A 86 12.32 -6.88 10.33
N PRO A 87 12.34 -5.74 9.63
CA PRO A 87 11.19 -5.32 8.83
C PRO A 87 10.93 -6.33 7.70
N ILE A 88 9.66 -6.61 7.43
CA ILE A 88 9.23 -7.58 6.41
C ILE A 88 8.03 -7.08 5.58
N GLY A 89 7.46 -5.93 5.94
CA GLY A 89 6.30 -5.37 5.24
C GLY A 89 5.64 -4.23 6.00
N THR A 90 4.45 -3.88 5.53
CA THR A 90 3.59 -2.83 6.10
C THR A 90 2.30 -3.44 6.66
N GLY A 91 1.69 -2.76 7.62
CA GLY A 91 0.33 -3.03 8.04
C GLY A 91 -0.31 -1.76 8.59
N CYS A 92 -1.57 -1.84 8.96
CA CYS A 92 -2.28 -0.74 9.60
C CYS A 92 -3.22 -1.20 10.70
N LEU A 93 -3.41 -0.36 11.72
CA LEU A 93 -4.44 -0.58 12.73
C LEU A 93 -5.83 -0.41 12.11
N LEU A 94 -6.53 -1.53 11.91
CA LEU A 94 -7.84 -1.56 11.28
C LEU A 94 -8.93 -1.16 12.27
N PHE A 95 -9.04 -1.86 13.40
CA PHE A 95 -10.00 -1.60 14.48
C PHE A 95 -9.44 -2.09 15.81
N GLU A 96 -9.85 -1.50 16.94
CA GLU A 96 -9.43 -1.90 18.29
C GLU A 96 -7.91 -2.10 18.42
N LYS A 97 -7.45 -3.36 18.39
CA LYS A 97 -6.06 -3.80 18.48
C LYS A 97 -5.67 -4.74 17.32
N CYS A 98 -6.43 -4.69 16.25
CA CYS A 98 -6.33 -5.57 15.10
C CYS A 98 -5.56 -4.86 13.98
N ILE A 99 -4.44 -5.45 13.57
CA ILE A 99 -3.61 -4.98 12.47
C ILE A 99 -3.99 -5.75 11.21
N LEU A 100 -4.25 -5.03 10.13
CA LEU A 100 -4.40 -5.60 8.79
C LEU A 100 -3.06 -5.53 8.05
N THR A 101 -2.69 -6.60 7.38
CA THR A 101 -1.52 -6.70 6.48
C THR A 101 -1.78 -7.79 5.42
N ASN A 102 -0.87 -8.00 4.47
CA ASN A 102 -0.99 -9.12 3.54
C ASN A 102 -0.68 -10.46 4.22
N ALA A 103 -1.30 -11.55 3.73
CA ALA A 103 -1.00 -12.88 4.22
C ALA A 103 0.43 -13.31 3.84
N HIS A 104 0.92 -12.93 2.66
CA HIS A 104 2.28 -13.26 2.23
C HIS A 104 3.37 -12.61 3.10
N VAL A 105 3.10 -11.43 3.69
CA VAL A 105 4.05 -10.75 4.59
C VAL A 105 4.34 -11.61 5.82
N ILE A 106 3.32 -12.30 6.34
CA ILE A 106 3.44 -13.09 7.57
C ILE A 106 3.71 -14.58 7.31
N ARG A 107 4.13 -14.94 6.09
CA ARG A 107 4.39 -16.33 5.68
C ARG A 107 5.80 -16.48 5.13
N ASP A 108 6.40 -17.63 5.38
CA ASP A 108 7.67 -17.98 4.74
C ASP A 108 7.46 -18.49 3.29
N ALA A 109 8.56 -18.76 2.58
CA ALA A 109 8.54 -19.29 1.23
C ALA A 109 7.85 -20.67 1.09
N ARG A 110 7.64 -21.39 2.20
CA ARG A 110 6.91 -22.67 2.26
C ARG A 110 5.43 -22.47 2.57
N GLY A 111 5.00 -21.22 2.77
CA GLY A 111 3.64 -20.85 3.12
C GLY A 111 3.30 -21.07 4.59
N GLN A 112 4.27 -21.27 5.47
CA GLN A 112 4.06 -21.40 6.91
C GLN A 112 3.99 -20.04 7.58
N LEU A 113 3.10 -19.88 8.55
CA LEU A 113 3.01 -18.65 9.33
C LEU A 113 4.29 -18.40 10.11
N LEU A 114 4.82 -17.19 10.00
CA LEU A 114 5.96 -16.73 10.76
C LEU A 114 5.61 -16.65 12.24
N ASP A 115 6.57 -16.97 13.10
CA ASP A 115 6.49 -16.75 14.53
C ASP A 115 6.93 -15.32 14.90
N LYS A 116 7.00 -15.00 16.20
CA LYS A 116 7.66 -13.79 16.74
C LYS A 116 7.42 -12.49 15.94
N LEU A 117 6.17 -12.27 15.54
CA LEU A 117 5.77 -11.05 14.86
C LEU A 117 5.67 -9.90 15.86
N SER A 118 6.11 -8.73 15.42
CA SER A 118 5.87 -7.44 16.08
C SER A 118 5.49 -6.40 15.03
N VAL A 119 4.94 -5.28 15.51
CA VAL A 119 4.70 -4.11 14.66
C VAL A 119 5.33 -2.89 15.30
N SER A 120 5.74 -1.93 14.49
CA SER A 120 6.26 -0.66 14.96
C SER A 120 5.54 0.50 14.29
N PHE A 121 4.87 1.31 15.10
CA PHE A 121 4.24 2.55 14.63
C PHE A 121 5.25 3.68 14.59
N ASN A 122 4.97 4.70 13.77
CA ASN A 122 5.74 5.96 13.70
C ASN A 122 7.24 5.76 13.41
N PHE A 123 7.60 4.74 12.63
CA PHE A 123 8.96 4.59 12.11
C PHE A 123 9.16 5.54 10.92
N GLU A 124 9.38 6.82 11.22
CA GLU A 124 9.48 7.92 10.24
C GLU A 124 10.93 8.37 10.01
N ASP A 125 11.84 8.05 10.93
CA ASP A 125 13.26 8.34 10.79
C ASP A 125 14.12 7.24 11.42
N LEU A 126 15.38 7.13 10.98
CA LEU A 126 16.31 6.09 11.47
C LEU A 126 16.93 6.40 12.84
N LYS A 127 16.73 7.61 13.36
CA LYS A 127 17.38 8.12 14.58
C LYS A 127 16.50 7.94 15.81
N THR A 128 15.19 8.07 15.64
CA THR A 128 14.20 7.87 16.68
C THR A 128 13.86 6.38 16.75
N GLY A 129 14.16 5.76 17.90
CA GLY A 129 13.72 4.40 18.15
C GLY A 129 12.19 4.34 18.10
N SER A 130 11.65 3.46 17.26
CA SER A 130 10.21 3.25 17.19
C SER A 130 9.79 2.17 18.18
N LYS A 131 8.72 2.44 18.94
CA LYS A 131 8.20 1.47 19.90
C LYS A 131 7.66 0.26 19.15
N GLN A 132 8.03 -0.93 19.61
CA GLN A 132 7.54 -2.19 19.06
C GLN A 132 6.43 -2.79 19.93
N PHE A 133 5.42 -3.33 19.27
CA PHE A 133 4.25 -3.95 19.87
C PHE A 133 4.22 -5.42 19.49
N ALA A 134 4.12 -6.30 20.48
CA ALA A 134 4.10 -7.74 20.25
C ALA A 134 2.73 -8.21 19.73
N ILE A 135 2.77 -9.13 18.77
CA ILE A 135 1.59 -9.75 18.15
C ILE A 135 1.26 -11.09 18.81
N LYS A 136 -0.03 -11.42 18.93
CA LYS A 136 -0.50 -12.74 19.36
C LYS A 136 -0.09 -13.81 18.34
N LYS A 137 0.26 -15.00 18.81
CA LYS A 137 0.83 -16.06 17.95
C LYS A 137 -0.06 -16.50 16.79
N LYS A 138 -1.39 -16.48 16.97
CA LYS A 138 -2.34 -16.90 15.94
C LYS A 138 -3.02 -15.66 15.35
N PRO A 139 -3.07 -15.51 14.02
CA PRO A 139 -3.93 -14.53 13.36
C PRO A 139 -5.39 -14.71 13.79
N LEU A 140 -6.12 -13.61 13.85
CA LEU A 140 -7.55 -13.59 14.13
C LEU A 140 -8.36 -14.09 12.92
N ALA A 141 -7.94 -13.68 11.73
CA ALA A 141 -8.43 -14.14 10.43
C ALA A 141 -7.29 -14.01 9.44
N TYR A 142 -7.25 -14.86 8.42
CA TYR A 142 -6.34 -14.68 7.28
C TYR A 142 -6.88 -15.46 6.08
N GLU A 143 -6.55 -15.00 4.88
CA GLU A 143 -6.81 -15.72 3.65
C GLU A 143 -5.71 -15.37 2.64
N TYR A 144 -5.07 -16.39 2.05
CA TYR A 144 -4.12 -16.16 0.98
C TYR A 144 -4.82 -16.25 -0.38
N ARG A 145 -5.52 -17.35 -0.62
CA ARG A 145 -6.26 -17.61 -1.86
C ARG A 145 -7.65 -18.10 -1.50
N TYR A 146 -8.67 -17.34 -1.89
CA TYR A 146 -10.06 -17.73 -1.72
C TYR A 146 -10.45 -18.83 -2.71
N THR A 147 -10.02 -18.69 -3.97
CA THR A 147 -10.09 -19.72 -5.01
C THR A 147 -8.79 -19.73 -5.82
N PRO A 148 -8.58 -20.70 -6.73
CA PRO A 148 -7.40 -20.69 -7.59
C PRO A 148 -7.27 -19.43 -8.47
N GLN A 149 -8.38 -18.73 -8.74
CA GLN A 149 -8.44 -17.50 -9.56
C GLN A 149 -8.66 -16.21 -8.73
N HIS A 150 -9.00 -16.31 -7.44
CA HIS A 150 -9.21 -15.15 -6.56
C HIS A 150 -8.25 -15.17 -5.38
N THR A 151 -7.28 -14.27 -5.43
CA THR A 151 -6.31 -14.03 -4.35
C THR A 151 -6.82 -12.86 -3.49
N MET A 152 -7.05 -13.09 -2.19
CA MET A 152 -7.37 -11.99 -1.25
C MET A 152 -6.14 -11.49 -0.52
N ASP A 153 -5.22 -12.40 -0.21
CA ASP A 153 -3.93 -12.13 0.41
C ASP A 153 -3.97 -11.16 1.60
N TYR A 154 -4.76 -11.48 2.63
CA TYR A 154 -4.84 -10.67 3.85
C TYR A 154 -4.61 -11.49 5.11
N ALA A 155 -4.15 -10.82 6.16
CA ALA A 155 -4.12 -11.33 7.51
C ALA A 155 -4.49 -10.25 8.52
N VAL A 156 -5.28 -10.64 9.52
CA VAL A 156 -5.61 -9.83 10.69
C VAL A 156 -4.86 -10.37 11.89
N LEU A 157 -3.93 -9.56 12.39
CA LEU A 157 -3.13 -9.84 13.57
C LEU A 157 -3.72 -9.12 14.77
N GLU A 158 -3.56 -9.67 15.98
CA GLU A 158 -3.99 -9.00 17.21
C GLU A 158 -2.76 -8.59 18.05
N LEU A 159 -2.72 -7.34 18.51
CA LEU A 159 -1.74 -6.91 19.51
C LEU A 159 -1.97 -7.64 20.86
N LYS A 160 -0.89 -7.86 21.62
CA LYS A 160 -0.97 -8.40 22.99
C LYS A 160 -1.39 -7.36 24.03
N THR A 161 -1.26 -6.07 23.73
CA THR A 161 -1.40 -4.97 24.67
C THR A 161 -2.86 -4.65 25.04
N SER A 162 -3.08 -4.20 26.28
CA SER A 162 -4.37 -3.70 26.77
C SER A 162 -4.32 -2.30 27.41
N ALA A 163 -3.15 -1.67 27.55
CA ALA A 163 -2.96 -0.46 28.37
C ALA A 163 -2.35 0.75 27.64
N GLU A 164 -1.94 0.61 26.39
CA GLU A 164 -1.22 1.67 25.68
C GLU A 164 -2.13 2.39 24.71
N ALA A 165 -1.96 3.71 24.59
CA ALA A 165 -2.69 4.52 23.62
C ALA A 165 -2.30 4.09 22.21
N LEU A 166 -3.26 3.54 21.47
CA LEU A 166 -3.11 3.17 20.06
C LEU A 166 -3.48 4.36 19.16
N PRO A 167 -2.92 4.44 17.94
CA PRO A 167 -3.32 5.44 16.96
C PRO A 167 -4.79 5.25 16.53
N PRO A 168 -5.40 6.22 15.82
CA PRO A 168 -6.81 6.12 15.42
C PRO A 168 -7.06 4.94 14.44
N PRO A 169 -8.01 4.03 14.71
CA PRO A 169 -8.26 2.92 13.78
C PRO A 169 -8.78 3.41 12.41
N LEU A 170 -8.49 2.66 11.35
CA LEU A 170 -8.85 3.01 9.97
C LEU A 170 -10.24 2.53 9.53
N LEU A 171 -10.88 1.57 10.23
CA LEU A 171 -12.18 0.99 9.82
C LEU A 171 -13.28 2.05 9.70
N LYS A 172 -13.32 3.03 10.60
CA LYS A 172 -14.24 4.18 10.55
C LYS A 172 -14.06 5.10 9.32
N HIS A 173 -12.98 4.89 8.57
CA HIS A 173 -12.66 5.59 7.34
C HIS A 173 -12.68 4.66 6.12
N TYR A 174 -13.24 3.46 6.22
CA TYR A 174 -13.47 2.60 5.06
C TYR A 174 -14.47 3.21 4.07
N SER A 175 -14.19 3.05 2.78
CA SER A 175 -15.13 3.28 1.68
C SER A 175 -14.94 2.22 0.60
N ALA A 176 -15.95 2.02 -0.24
CA ALA A 176 -15.78 1.29 -1.50
C ALA A 176 -14.83 2.07 -2.43
N PRO A 177 -14.03 1.38 -3.27
CA PRO A 177 -13.14 2.06 -4.20
C PRO A 177 -13.94 2.78 -5.30
N PRO A 178 -13.56 4.02 -5.66
CA PRO A 178 -14.14 4.68 -6.82
C PRO A 178 -13.58 4.06 -8.11
N VAL A 179 -14.27 4.28 -9.24
CA VAL A 179 -13.81 3.81 -10.56
C VAL A 179 -12.63 4.65 -11.07
N THR A 180 -12.60 5.93 -10.70
CA THR A 180 -11.58 6.91 -11.10
C THR A 180 -11.20 7.76 -9.89
N GLY A 181 -10.12 8.53 -10.01
CA GLY A 181 -9.69 9.48 -8.99
C GLY A 181 -8.29 9.18 -8.45
N GLY A 182 -7.86 10.01 -7.51
CA GLY A 182 -6.56 9.88 -6.88
C GLY A 182 -6.54 8.79 -5.82
N VAL A 183 -5.36 8.18 -5.70
CA VAL A 183 -5.02 7.24 -4.64
C VAL A 183 -3.78 7.68 -3.90
N ILE A 184 -3.80 7.51 -2.57
CA ILE A 184 -2.64 7.74 -1.72
C ILE A 184 -2.28 6.45 -1.01
N ILE A 185 -1.01 6.05 -1.10
CA ILE A 185 -0.47 4.86 -0.44
C ILE A 185 0.44 5.34 0.68
N ILE A 186 0.24 4.85 1.90
CA ILE A 186 1.12 5.17 3.03
C ILE A 186 1.71 3.87 3.57
N GLY A 187 3.03 3.77 3.61
CA GLY A 187 3.68 2.53 3.98
C GLY A 187 5.19 2.59 4.14
N HIS A 188 5.83 1.43 4.22
CA HIS A 188 7.26 1.26 4.44
C HIS A 188 7.96 0.62 3.23
N PRO A 189 8.02 1.30 2.06
CA PRO A 189 8.70 0.77 0.89
C PRO A 189 10.19 0.55 1.17
N ALA A 190 10.76 -0.46 0.55
CA ALA A 190 12.09 -0.99 0.81
C ALA A 190 12.36 -1.28 2.30
N GLU A 191 11.32 -1.66 3.05
CA GLU A 191 11.39 -1.95 4.49
C GLU A 191 11.92 -0.77 5.33
N GLY A 192 11.86 0.44 4.76
CA GLY A 192 12.48 1.64 5.29
C GLY A 192 11.56 2.50 6.14
N VAL A 193 11.91 3.79 6.22
CA VAL A 193 11.07 4.80 6.86
C VAL A 193 9.73 4.92 6.16
N LYS A 194 8.69 5.29 6.91
CA LYS A 194 7.35 5.50 6.38
C LYS A 194 7.37 6.58 5.30
N LYS A 195 6.72 6.32 4.17
CA LYS A 195 6.56 7.24 3.04
C LYS A 195 5.11 7.30 2.60
N MET A 196 4.81 8.31 1.80
CA MET A 196 3.54 8.50 1.12
C MET A 196 3.80 8.57 -0.38
N ASP A 197 3.00 7.85 -1.17
CA ASP A 197 2.96 7.94 -2.63
C ASP A 197 1.57 8.36 -3.09
N MET A 198 1.51 9.15 -4.15
CA MET A 198 0.30 9.77 -4.67
C MET A 198 0.19 9.44 -6.15
N SER A 199 -0.94 8.87 -6.57
CA SER A 199 -1.15 8.39 -7.93
C SER A 199 -2.62 8.48 -8.33
N LEU A 200 -2.96 7.96 -9.51
CA LEU A 200 -4.32 7.81 -10.01
C LEU A 200 -4.69 6.35 -10.22
N ILE A 201 -5.98 6.05 -10.03
CA ILE A 201 -6.54 4.77 -10.47
C ILE A 201 -6.43 4.67 -11.99
N ILE A 202 -5.82 3.59 -12.46
CA ILE A 202 -5.83 3.20 -13.87
C ILE A 202 -7.16 2.50 -14.14
N GLU A 203 -8.06 3.22 -14.79
CA GLU A 203 -9.33 2.68 -15.26
C GLU A 203 -9.14 1.43 -16.09
N ARG A 204 -10.06 0.47 -15.96
CA ARG A 204 -9.99 -0.81 -16.68
C ARG A 204 -9.84 -0.66 -18.19
N SER A 205 -10.51 0.32 -18.78
CA SER A 205 -10.44 0.65 -20.21
C SER A 205 -9.06 1.19 -20.65
N LYS A 206 -8.28 1.76 -19.73
CA LYS A 206 -6.98 2.40 -19.98
C LYS A 206 -5.78 1.52 -19.62
N GLN A 207 -6.00 0.33 -19.08
CA GLN A 207 -4.91 -0.54 -18.62
C GLN A 207 -3.98 -0.98 -19.74
N LEU A 208 -4.52 -1.32 -20.93
CA LEU A 208 -3.68 -1.67 -22.07
C LEU A 208 -2.87 -0.47 -22.57
N ASP A 209 -3.44 0.73 -22.52
CA ASP A 209 -2.71 1.96 -22.86
C ASP A 209 -1.57 2.23 -21.88
N ALA A 210 -1.80 2.01 -20.58
CA ALA A 210 -0.78 2.12 -19.54
C ALA A 210 0.37 1.12 -19.76
N VAL A 211 0.05 -0.15 -20.09
CA VAL A 211 1.06 -1.16 -20.44
C VAL A 211 1.86 -0.75 -21.68
N ASN A 212 1.18 -0.31 -22.74
CA ASN A 212 1.83 0.14 -23.97
C ASN A 212 2.73 1.36 -23.72
N LYS A 213 2.28 2.33 -22.91
CA LYS A 213 3.09 3.49 -22.47
C LYS A 213 4.35 3.02 -21.73
N HIS A 214 4.21 2.04 -20.84
CA HIS A 214 5.35 1.47 -20.09
C HIS A 214 6.36 0.76 -21.00
N ILE A 215 5.88 0.02 -22.00
CA ILE A 215 6.72 -0.64 -23.02
C ILE A 215 7.49 0.40 -23.84
N LEU A 216 6.81 1.47 -24.29
CA LEU A 216 7.44 2.54 -25.06
C LEU A 216 8.54 3.26 -24.26
N GLY A 217 8.36 3.41 -22.94
CA GLY A 217 9.39 3.93 -22.03
C GLY A 217 10.53 2.95 -21.72
N ASN A 218 10.39 1.67 -22.08
CA ASN A 218 11.35 0.61 -21.79
C ASN A 218 11.55 -0.32 -23.03
N PRO A 219 12.03 0.22 -24.17
CA PRO A 219 12.05 -0.49 -25.45
C PRO A 219 13.01 -1.69 -25.49
N GLU A 220 13.88 -1.81 -24.49
CA GLU A 220 14.89 -2.88 -24.42
C GLU A 220 14.28 -4.28 -24.24
N ASN A 221 13.10 -4.39 -23.61
CA ASN A 221 12.50 -5.69 -23.23
C ASN A 221 10.96 -5.73 -23.32
N PRO A 222 10.33 -5.39 -24.45
CA PRO A 222 8.87 -5.33 -24.61
C PRO A 222 8.19 -6.66 -24.25
N GLN A 223 8.75 -7.79 -24.72
CA GLN A 223 8.17 -9.11 -24.47
C GLN A 223 8.18 -9.49 -22.98
N VAL A 224 9.23 -9.09 -22.23
CA VAL A 224 9.33 -9.38 -20.80
C VAL A 224 8.25 -8.60 -20.03
N ILE A 225 8.04 -7.34 -20.41
CA ILE A 225 7.02 -6.45 -19.83
C ILE A 225 5.62 -6.99 -20.10
N GLU A 226 5.32 -7.35 -21.35
CA GLU A 226 4.03 -7.94 -21.72
C GLU A 226 3.77 -9.23 -20.93
N ASN A 227 4.74 -10.14 -20.89
CA ASN A 227 4.59 -11.40 -20.16
C ASN A 227 4.38 -11.15 -18.66
N ALA A 228 5.15 -10.24 -18.06
CA ALA A 228 5.03 -9.89 -16.64
C ALA A 228 3.62 -9.38 -16.31
N TYR A 229 3.02 -8.58 -17.19
CA TYR A 229 1.63 -8.12 -17.03
C TYR A 229 0.63 -9.26 -17.25
N PHE A 230 0.61 -9.89 -18.43
CA PHE A 230 -0.45 -10.84 -18.79
C PHE A 230 -0.43 -12.12 -17.94
N GLU A 231 0.74 -12.70 -17.64
CA GLU A 231 0.83 -13.94 -16.85
C GLU A 231 0.39 -13.76 -15.40
N ASN A 232 0.73 -12.61 -14.80
CA ASN A 232 0.34 -12.33 -13.42
C ASN A 232 -1.12 -11.89 -13.33
N ARG A 233 -1.59 -11.13 -14.32
CA ARG A 233 -2.99 -10.70 -14.37
C ARG A 233 -3.97 -11.85 -14.56
N GLN A 234 -3.58 -12.92 -15.28
CA GLN A 234 -4.39 -14.14 -15.39
C GLN A 234 -4.62 -14.87 -14.06
N LYS A 235 -3.81 -14.60 -13.03
CA LYS A 235 -3.96 -15.18 -11.68
C LYS A 235 -4.90 -14.37 -10.79
N LEU A 236 -5.42 -13.28 -11.32
CA LEU A 236 -6.33 -12.35 -10.66
C LEU A 236 -7.66 -12.34 -11.40
N ASP A 237 -8.72 -11.93 -10.71
CA ASP A 237 -10.07 -11.82 -11.26
C ASP A 237 -10.37 -10.44 -11.87
N GLY A 238 -9.40 -9.52 -11.81
CA GLY A 238 -9.50 -8.15 -12.32
C GLY A 238 -10.25 -7.19 -11.40
N SER A 239 -10.64 -7.60 -10.20
CA SER A 239 -11.32 -6.73 -9.21
C SER A 239 -10.37 -5.74 -8.51
N GLN A 240 -9.07 -5.83 -8.79
CA GLN A 240 -8.02 -5.04 -8.13
C GLN A 240 -8.08 -3.56 -8.49
N ILE A 241 -7.66 -2.72 -7.55
CA ILE A 241 -7.45 -1.29 -7.76
C ILE A 241 -6.04 -1.14 -8.32
N GLU A 242 -5.92 -0.83 -9.60
CA GLU A 242 -4.65 -0.74 -10.33
C GLU A 242 -4.21 0.73 -10.45
N TYR A 243 -2.91 0.99 -10.29
CA TYR A 243 -2.31 2.33 -10.35
C TYR A 243 -0.80 2.26 -10.64
N HIS A 244 -0.19 3.39 -11.01
CA HIS A 244 1.27 3.49 -11.05
C HIS A 244 1.80 3.82 -9.66
N SER A 245 2.86 3.16 -9.20
CA SER A 245 3.48 3.48 -7.92
C SER A 245 4.94 3.05 -7.89
N CYS A 246 5.75 3.75 -7.10
CA CYS A 246 7.13 3.37 -6.79
C CYS A 246 7.23 2.51 -5.51
N PHE A 247 6.10 2.13 -4.91
CA PHE A 247 6.05 1.33 -3.69
C PHE A 247 6.17 -0.16 -4.02
N PHE A 248 7.41 -0.63 -4.17
CA PHE A 248 7.75 -2.03 -4.36
C PHE A 248 7.98 -2.75 -3.02
N HIS A 249 8.79 -3.82 -3.01
CA HIS A 249 9.18 -4.61 -1.83
C HIS A 249 9.13 -3.86 -0.48
N GLY A 250 8.42 -4.42 0.49
CA GLY A 250 8.21 -3.82 1.82
C GLY A 250 6.95 -2.97 1.95
N SER A 251 6.37 -2.49 0.85
CA SER A 251 5.09 -1.77 0.84
C SER A 251 3.87 -2.68 1.02
N SER A 252 3.98 -3.99 0.81
CA SER A 252 2.88 -4.94 0.98
C SER A 252 2.19 -4.77 2.33
N GLY A 253 0.88 -4.57 2.30
CA GLY A 253 0.01 -4.35 3.46
C GLY A 253 -0.23 -2.87 3.77
N SER A 254 0.27 -1.97 2.92
CA SER A 254 -0.01 -0.53 3.04
C SER A 254 -1.49 -0.24 2.78
N PRO A 255 -2.16 0.57 3.62
CA PRO A 255 -3.47 1.08 3.28
C PRO A 255 -3.40 2.01 2.07
N VAL A 256 -4.40 1.89 1.19
CA VAL A 256 -4.64 2.77 0.05
C VAL A 256 -5.85 3.64 0.35
N PHE A 257 -5.69 4.95 0.21
CA PHE A 257 -6.70 5.95 0.48
C PHE A 257 -7.18 6.63 -0.80
N ASP A 258 -8.45 7.04 -0.85
CA ASP A 258 -9.00 7.91 -1.90
C ASP A 258 -8.69 9.40 -1.64
N ASP A 259 -9.12 10.27 -2.56
CA ASP A 259 -9.02 11.74 -2.47
C ASP A 259 -9.68 12.36 -1.23
N SER A 260 -10.59 11.64 -0.60
CA SER A 260 -11.27 12.04 0.64
C SER A 260 -10.56 11.52 1.90
N GLY A 261 -9.48 10.76 1.75
CA GLY A 261 -8.75 10.12 2.84
C GLY A 261 -9.51 8.95 3.46
N ASN A 262 -10.35 8.26 2.70
CA ASN A 262 -10.99 7.00 3.09
C ASN A 262 -10.16 5.82 2.60
N MET A 263 -10.00 4.79 3.43
CA MET A 263 -9.29 3.57 3.07
C MET A 263 -10.15 2.69 2.16
N ILE A 264 -9.69 2.49 0.92
CA ILE A 264 -10.42 1.77 -0.13
C ILE A 264 -9.85 0.39 -0.45
N GLY A 265 -8.59 0.16 -0.05
CA GLY A 265 -7.91 -1.10 -0.33
C GLY A 265 -6.62 -1.27 0.46
N MET A 266 -5.97 -2.39 0.22
CA MET A 266 -4.66 -2.74 0.78
C MET A 266 -3.72 -3.06 -0.37
N HIS A 267 -2.64 -2.29 -0.48
CA HIS A 267 -1.59 -2.49 -1.48
C HIS A 267 -0.95 -3.86 -1.28
N THR A 268 -0.86 -4.64 -2.36
CA THR A 268 -0.53 -6.08 -2.30
C THR A 268 0.67 -6.44 -3.17
N GLY A 269 0.83 -5.80 -4.32
CA GLY A 269 1.99 -6.01 -5.18
C GLY A 269 1.77 -5.43 -6.57
N GLY A 270 2.58 -5.86 -7.52
CA GLY A 270 2.48 -5.39 -8.90
C GLY A 270 2.96 -6.40 -9.92
N TYR A 271 2.89 -6.00 -11.18
CA TYR A 271 3.34 -6.79 -12.32
C TYR A 271 4.84 -6.55 -12.56
N GLY A 272 5.62 -7.07 -11.62
CA GLY A 272 7.06 -6.87 -11.55
C GLY A 272 7.84 -7.64 -12.63
N TYR A 273 8.91 -7.03 -13.12
CA TYR A 273 9.90 -7.65 -13.98
C TYR A 273 11.31 -7.14 -13.65
N ILE A 274 12.33 -7.86 -14.13
CA ILE A 274 13.71 -7.44 -14.01
C ILE A 274 14.11 -6.70 -15.28
N LYS A 275 14.50 -5.44 -15.12
CA LYS A 275 15.04 -4.57 -16.16
C LYS A 275 16.55 -4.74 -16.24
N GLY A 276 17.06 -5.01 -17.44
CA GLY A 276 18.49 -4.95 -17.79
C GLY A 276 19.41 -5.59 -16.75
N GLU A 277 20.36 -4.80 -16.22
CA GLU A 277 21.41 -5.18 -15.26
C GLU A 277 20.91 -5.65 -13.86
N GLY A 278 19.67 -6.10 -13.73
CA GLY A 278 19.13 -6.69 -12.49
C GLY A 278 18.26 -5.74 -11.66
N SER A 279 17.98 -4.52 -12.15
CA SER A 279 17.04 -3.61 -11.48
C SER A 279 15.61 -4.13 -11.56
N PHE A 280 14.88 -4.12 -10.45
CA PHE A 280 13.46 -4.46 -10.43
C PHE A 280 12.62 -3.24 -10.85
N ASP A 281 11.60 -3.48 -11.66
CA ASP A 281 10.59 -2.49 -12.03
C ASP A 281 9.22 -3.18 -12.13
N SER A 282 8.14 -2.40 -12.22
CA SER A 282 6.78 -2.93 -12.29
C SER A 282 5.93 -2.14 -13.26
N VAL A 283 5.16 -2.85 -14.07
CA VAL A 283 4.33 -2.23 -15.11
C VAL A 283 3.19 -1.43 -14.49
N ILE A 284 2.44 -2.09 -13.60
CA ILE A 284 1.32 -1.53 -12.84
C ILE A 284 1.36 -2.20 -11.46
N GLU A 285 1.14 -1.40 -10.43
CA GLU A 285 0.96 -1.85 -9.05
C GLU A 285 -0.54 -1.95 -8.74
N TYR A 286 -0.89 -2.75 -7.72
CA TYR A 286 -2.29 -2.96 -7.38
C TYR A 286 -2.55 -3.17 -5.88
N ALA A 287 -3.78 -2.83 -5.50
CA ALA A 287 -4.35 -3.13 -4.20
C ALA A 287 -5.54 -4.09 -4.31
N GLN A 288 -5.72 -4.90 -3.27
CA GLN A 288 -6.95 -5.65 -3.10
C GLN A 288 -8.02 -4.71 -2.51
N PRO A 289 -9.25 -4.68 -3.06
CA PRO A 289 -10.33 -3.86 -2.53
C PRO A 289 -10.70 -4.31 -1.11
N LEU A 290 -11.10 -3.37 -0.26
CA LEU A 290 -11.28 -3.68 1.16
C LEU A 290 -12.57 -4.47 1.45
N LEU A 291 -13.65 -4.29 0.68
CA LEU A 291 -14.93 -4.95 0.97
C LEU A 291 -14.82 -6.49 1.06
N PRO A 292 -14.28 -7.22 0.07
CA PRO A 292 -14.20 -8.68 0.15
C PRO A 292 -13.37 -9.17 1.34
N ILE A 293 -12.29 -8.44 1.67
CA ILE A 293 -11.45 -8.71 2.84
C ILE A 293 -12.27 -8.56 4.13
N LEU A 294 -12.97 -7.45 4.28
CA LEU A 294 -13.78 -7.15 5.47
C LEU A 294 -14.92 -8.16 5.67
N VAL A 295 -15.60 -8.56 4.60
CA VAL A 295 -16.63 -9.61 4.63
C VAL A 295 -16.03 -10.95 5.05
N SER A 296 -14.86 -11.31 4.49
CA SER A 296 -14.14 -12.54 4.85
C SER A 296 -13.76 -12.56 6.33
N ILE A 297 -13.27 -11.44 6.87
CA ILE A 297 -12.95 -11.29 8.31
C ILE A 297 -14.19 -11.56 9.17
N LEU A 298 -15.33 -10.93 8.87
CA LEU A 298 -16.57 -11.15 9.64
C LEU A 298 -17.03 -12.61 9.59
N ARG A 299 -17.03 -13.23 8.41
CA ARG A 299 -17.41 -14.64 8.25
C ARG A 299 -16.51 -15.60 9.04
N GLN A 300 -15.19 -15.41 9.01
CA GLN A 300 -14.25 -16.26 9.75
C GLN A 300 -14.37 -16.12 11.29
N THR A 301 -14.90 -14.99 11.75
CA THR A 301 -14.96 -14.61 13.17
C THR A 301 -16.32 -14.82 13.83
N LYS A 302 -17.39 -15.08 13.05
CA LYS A 302 -18.80 -15.10 13.46
C LYS A 302 -19.05 -15.80 14.80
N ASP A 303 -18.53 -17.01 14.97
CA ASP A 303 -18.79 -17.82 16.17
C ASP A 303 -17.71 -17.72 17.25
N LYS A 304 -16.59 -17.06 16.96
CA LYS A 304 -15.37 -17.13 17.80
C LYS A 304 -14.99 -15.81 18.46
N ARG A 305 -15.44 -14.69 17.89
CA ARG A 305 -14.99 -13.34 18.24
C ARG A 305 -16.12 -12.32 18.08
N ARG A 306 -17.14 -12.42 18.93
CA ARG A 306 -18.31 -11.51 18.91
C ARG A 306 -17.95 -10.03 18.86
N TYR A 307 -16.91 -9.62 19.59
CA TYR A 307 -16.46 -8.22 19.61
C TYR A 307 -16.08 -7.68 18.23
N VAL A 308 -15.62 -8.54 17.29
CA VAL A 308 -15.28 -8.11 15.92
C VAL A 308 -16.54 -7.63 15.22
N TRP A 309 -17.62 -8.39 15.31
CA TRP A 309 -18.91 -8.00 14.75
C TRP A 309 -19.48 -6.74 15.40
N GLU A 310 -19.28 -6.57 16.70
CA GLU A 310 -19.69 -5.36 17.44
C GLU A 310 -18.90 -4.13 16.97
N SER A 311 -17.58 -4.25 16.78
CA SER A 311 -16.76 -3.17 16.22
C SER A 311 -17.21 -2.76 14.83
N PHE A 312 -17.58 -3.70 13.96
CA PHE A 312 -18.10 -3.36 12.62
C PHE A 312 -19.48 -2.70 12.73
N ARG A 313 -20.43 -3.30 13.45
CA ARG A 313 -21.79 -2.74 13.60
C ARG A 313 -21.82 -1.34 14.21
N ALA A 314 -20.80 -0.96 14.99
CA ALA A 314 -20.66 0.38 15.53
C ALA A 314 -20.31 1.43 14.45
N GLU A 315 -19.68 1.02 13.36
CA GLU A 315 -19.18 1.90 12.30
C GLU A 315 -20.21 2.01 11.16
N LYS A 316 -20.79 3.21 10.98
CA LYS A 316 -21.89 3.46 10.03
C LYS A 316 -21.54 3.08 8.58
N ASN A 317 -20.29 3.31 8.18
CA ASN A 317 -19.76 3.02 6.84
C ASN A 317 -19.55 1.52 6.57
N THR A 318 -19.78 0.64 7.54
CA THR A 318 -19.62 -0.83 7.35
C THR A 318 -20.95 -1.59 7.26
N LYS A 319 -22.10 -0.90 7.23
CA LYS A 319 -23.43 -1.53 7.11
C LYS A 319 -23.50 -2.56 5.98
N LEU A 320 -22.99 -2.19 4.80
CA LEU A 320 -22.97 -3.08 3.63
C LEU A 320 -22.07 -4.30 3.85
N VAL A 321 -20.92 -4.12 4.52
CA VAL A 321 -20.01 -5.22 4.90
C VAL A 321 -20.75 -6.21 5.80
N VAL A 322 -21.44 -5.72 6.84
CA VAL A 322 -22.20 -6.56 7.77
C VAL A 322 -23.32 -7.30 7.05
N LYS A 323 -24.05 -6.61 6.17
CA LYS A 323 -25.10 -7.21 5.32
C LYS A 323 -24.54 -8.36 4.48
N HIS A 324 -23.44 -8.16 3.75
CA HIS A 324 -22.80 -9.21 2.94
C HIS A 324 -22.15 -10.32 3.77
N ALA A 325 -21.74 -10.05 5.00
CA ALA A 325 -21.22 -11.09 5.88
C ALA A 325 -22.33 -11.98 6.44
N ASP A 326 -23.52 -11.42 6.70
CA ASP A 326 -24.70 -12.19 7.10
C ASP A 326 -25.35 -12.93 5.91
N ASP A 327 -25.37 -12.29 4.75
CA ASP A 327 -25.80 -12.87 3.48
C ASP A 327 -24.70 -13.77 2.89
N MET A 328 -24.75 -15.05 3.24
CA MET A 328 -23.75 -16.05 2.84
C MET A 328 -23.65 -16.24 1.32
N ASP A 329 -24.53 -15.64 0.53
CA ASP A 329 -24.53 -15.72 -0.93
C ASP A 329 -23.55 -14.71 -1.58
N PHE A 330 -23.07 -13.69 -0.84
CA PHE A 330 -22.05 -12.79 -1.37
C PHE A 330 -20.76 -13.57 -1.72
N ARG A 331 -20.35 -13.49 -2.99
CA ARG A 331 -19.10 -14.06 -3.47
C ARG A 331 -18.07 -12.94 -3.64
N PRO A 332 -16.93 -13.00 -2.94
CA PRO A 332 -15.81 -12.08 -3.13
C PRO A 332 -15.43 -11.78 -4.59
N GLU A 333 -15.57 -12.76 -5.47
CA GLU A 333 -15.22 -12.67 -6.90
C GLU A 333 -16.30 -11.99 -7.75
N SER A 334 -17.51 -11.79 -7.22
CA SER A 334 -18.59 -11.12 -7.94
C SER A 334 -18.51 -9.59 -7.87
N THR A 335 -17.56 -9.03 -7.10
CA THR A 335 -17.31 -7.58 -7.08
C THR A 335 -16.46 -7.18 -8.28
N ASN A 336 -17.07 -7.19 -9.48
CA ASN A 336 -16.49 -6.50 -10.61
C ASN A 336 -16.57 -4.98 -10.39
N SER A 337 -15.63 -4.20 -10.94
CA SER A 337 -15.59 -2.75 -10.74
C SER A 337 -16.87 -2.02 -11.15
N CYS A 338 -17.64 -2.56 -12.11
CA CYS A 338 -18.96 -2.05 -12.48
C CYS A 338 -20.08 -2.34 -11.46
N ALA A 339 -19.90 -3.32 -10.56
CA ALA A 339 -20.89 -3.60 -9.50
C ALA A 339 -20.87 -2.55 -8.38
N TRP A 340 -19.81 -1.73 -8.30
CA TRP A 340 -19.73 -0.62 -7.34
C TRP A 340 -20.69 0.53 -7.69
N GLU A 341 -21.09 0.68 -8.97
CA GLU A 341 -22.05 1.71 -9.43
C GLU A 341 -23.46 1.50 -8.84
N HIS A 342 -23.84 0.26 -8.55
CA HIS A 342 -25.14 -0.08 -7.95
C HIS A 342 -25.14 -0.03 -6.41
N LEU A 343 -23.98 0.17 -5.78
CA LEU A 343 -23.87 0.21 -4.31
C LEU A 343 -23.89 1.65 -3.76
N THR A 344 -23.67 2.65 -4.62
CA THR A 344 -23.75 4.07 -4.27
C THR A 344 -25.13 4.68 -4.55
N SER A 345 -25.97 4.04 -5.36
CA SER A 345 -27.30 4.57 -5.73
C SER A 345 -28.39 4.34 -4.68
N ASP A 346 -28.20 3.39 -3.76
CA ASP A 346 -29.22 3.02 -2.77
C ASP A 346 -29.20 3.91 -1.50
N GLU A 347 -28.31 4.91 -1.43
CA GLU A 347 -28.25 5.86 -0.30
C GLU A 347 -29.07 7.16 -0.52
N GLU A 348 -29.70 7.38 -1.68
CA GLU A 348 -30.48 8.61 -1.93
C GLU A 348 -32.00 8.50 -1.72
N ASP A 349 -32.56 7.31 -1.51
CA ASP A 349 -34.02 7.13 -1.41
C ASP A 349 -34.48 6.74 0.01
N MET A 350 -34.07 7.44 1.06
CA MET A 350 -34.86 7.50 2.30
C MET A 350 -34.74 8.86 2.99
N ASP A 351 -35.91 9.53 3.04
CA ASP A 351 -36.30 10.65 3.89
C ASP A 351 -36.24 12.07 3.29
N VAL A 352 -37.17 12.33 2.37
CA VAL A 352 -37.89 13.61 2.21
C VAL A 352 -39.36 13.21 2.04
N ASP A 353 -40.27 13.35 2.99
CA ASP A 353 -40.91 14.58 3.51
C ASP A 353 -42.12 14.10 4.38
N PRO A 354 -42.87 14.97 5.09
CA PRO A 354 -42.50 16.05 6.00
C PRO A 354 -42.85 15.77 7.48
#